data_AF-A0A8S0WYU2-F1
#
_entry.id   AF-A0A8S0WYU2-F1
#
_cell.length_a   1.000
_cell.length_b   1.000
_cell.length_c   1.000
_cell.angle_alpha   90.00
_cell.angle_beta   90.00
_cell.angle_gamma   90.00
#
_symmetry.space_group_name_H-M   'P 1'
#
loop_
_entity.id
_entity.type
_entity.pdbx_description
1 polymer ?
#
loop_
_entity_poly.entity_id
_entity_poly.type
_entity_poly.pdbx_seq_one_letter_code
_entity_poly.pdbx_strand_id
1 'polypeptide(L)'
;MFNQLFKGSLGFAWGVRVSGFIVLTMLLAANLFMSAKPSVNAKGRPKPDLKVIMTDAPYLITILAVFVTNWGVFFPYFYLQLYAFLHGVNQTTAFYLISVLNASGIPGRIIPNLIADRIGPFNVAVPCILISNALIYALFGIKSVASIIVFAILYGFFSGAIFSITAPAFAELSRDPSEVGIRFGIAFFLSALGALIGTPVTGALLGHHFNWNRAITFSGVSFSAGVLFLVVARQILSKRKNSQRV
;
A
#
# COMPACT_ATOMS: atom_id res chain seq x y z
N MET A 1 -18.29 6.38 8.17
CA MET A 1 -19.14 7.21 7.27
C MET A 1 -20.20 6.39 6.53
N PHE A 2 -19.83 5.46 5.63
CA PHE A 2 -20.83 4.69 4.85
C PHE A 2 -21.75 3.76 5.66
N ASN A 3 -21.29 3.18 6.77
CA ASN A 3 -22.16 2.38 7.65
C ASN A 3 -23.35 3.15 8.22
N GLN A 4 -23.24 4.47 8.39
CA GLN A 4 -24.37 5.31 8.82
C GLN A 4 -25.32 5.61 7.65
N LEU A 5 -24.79 5.66 6.42
CA LEU A 5 -25.59 5.83 5.20
C LEU A 5 -26.39 4.57 4.86
N PHE A 6 -25.78 3.39 5.03
CA PHE A 6 -26.42 2.09 4.76
C PHE A 6 -27.44 1.67 5.81
N LYS A 7 -27.25 2.05 7.08
CA LYS A 7 -28.16 1.76 8.19
C LYS A 7 -29.14 2.91 8.50
N GLY A 8 -29.00 4.05 7.82
CA GLY A 8 -29.87 5.21 7.99
C GLY A 8 -31.14 5.16 7.15
N SER A 9 -31.91 6.25 7.17
CA SER A 9 -33.24 6.37 6.52
C SER A 9 -33.26 6.18 5.00
N LEU A 10 -32.11 6.32 4.34
CA LEU A 10 -31.96 6.13 2.88
C LEU A 10 -31.92 4.64 2.48
N GLY A 11 -31.53 3.76 3.41
CA GLY A 11 -31.37 2.32 3.14
C GLY A 11 -30.15 1.96 2.28
N PHE A 12 -29.85 0.67 2.20
CA PHE A 12 -28.65 0.14 1.52
C PHE A 12 -28.59 0.53 0.04
N ALA A 13 -29.70 0.40 -0.70
CA ALA A 13 -29.74 0.64 -2.14
C ALA A 13 -29.41 2.09 -2.52
N TRP A 14 -29.98 3.07 -1.82
CA TRP A 14 -29.65 4.49 -2.08
C TRP A 14 -28.26 4.86 -1.58
N GLY A 15 -27.78 4.26 -0.50
CA GLY A 15 -26.41 4.45 -0.05
C GLY A 15 -25.37 4.04 -1.12
N VAL A 16 -25.60 2.92 -1.80
CA VAL A 16 -24.75 2.45 -2.91
C VAL A 16 -24.81 3.41 -4.09
N ARG A 17 -26.00 3.89 -4.47
CA ARG A 17 -26.17 4.86 -5.57
C ARG A 17 -25.47 6.19 -5.30
N VAL A 18 -25.60 6.74 -4.09
CA VAL A 18 -24.91 7.97 -3.69
C VAL A 18 -23.39 7.79 -3.79
N SER A 19 -22.85 6.67 -3.30
CA SER A 19 -21.43 6.36 -3.46
C SER A 19 -21.02 6.30 -4.93
N GLY A 20 -21.85 5.70 -5.79
CA GLY A 20 -21.64 5.63 -7.23
C GLY A 20 -21.61 7.01 -7.90
N PHE A 21 -22.55 7.89 -7.56
CA PHE A 21 -22.58 9.25 -8.09
C PHE A 21 -21.35 10.07 -7.66
N ILE A 22 -20.92 9.95 -6.41
CA ILE A 22 -19.70 10.62 -5.93
C ILE A 22 -18.48 10.16 -6.74
N VAL A 23 -18.30 8.84 -6.89
CA VAL A 23 -17.20 8.25 -7.67
C VAL A 23 -17.25 8.70 -9.13
N LEU A 24 -18.44 8.68 -9.75
CA LEU A 24 -18.65 9.12 -11.12
C LEU A 24 -18.28 10.59 -11.31
N THR A 25 -18.77 11.49 -10.45
CA THR A 25 -18.45 12.92 -10.53
C THR A 25 -16.95 13.16 -10.38
N MET A 26 -16.28 12.48 -9.44
CA MET A 26 -14.82 12.60 -9.27
C MET A 26 -14.04 12.06 -10.47
N LEU A 27 -14.48 10.95 -11.07
CA LEU A 27 -13.89 10.39 -12.29
C LEU A 27 -14.10 11.29 -13.51
N LEU A 28 -15.29 11.86 -13.67
CA LEU A 28 -15.58 12.81 -14.75
C LEU A 28 -14.72 14.06 -14.60
N ALA A 29 -14.63 14.62 -13.39
CA ALA A 29 -13.73 15.74 -13.11
C ALA A 29 -12.27 15.36 -13.42
N ALA A 30 -11.78 14.19 -12.96
CA ALA A 30 -10.44 13.73 -13.25
C ALA A 30 -10.16 13.62 -14.75
N ASN A 31 -11.09 13.05 -15.54
CA ASN A 31 -10.96 12.96 -16.99
C ASN A 31 -10.98 14.33 -17.69
N LEU A 32 -11.79 15.27 -17.19
CA LEU A 32 -11.85 16.64 -17.73
C LEU A 32 -10.57 17.45 -17.45
N PHE A 33 -9.95 17.25 -16.28
CA PHE A 33 -8.70 17.92 -15.90
C PHE A 33 -7.44 17.20 -16.39
N MET A 34 -7.55 15.93 -16.80
CA MET A 34 -6.42 15.14 -17.28
C MET A 34 -6.04 15.59 -18.69
N SER A 35 -5.02 16.43 -18.78
CA SER A 35 -4.36 16.74 -20.05
C SER A 35 -3.23 15.74 -20.27
N ALA A 36 -3.30 14.95 -21.34
CA ALA A 36 -2.15 14.21 -21.81
C ALA A 36 -1.11 15.24 -22.27
N LYS A 37 0.00 15.40 -21.53
CA LYS A 37 1.12 16.22 -22.02
C LYS A 37 1.52 15.66 -23.39
N PRO A 38 1.49 16.48 -24.47
CA PRO A 38 2.00 16.05 -25.75
C PRO A 38 3.53 16.07 -25.72
N SER A 39 4.14 15.03 -25.16
CA SER A 39 5.57 14.74 -25.30
C SER A 39 5.72 13.25 -25.06
N VAL A 40 6.02 12.38 -26.02
CA VAL A 40 7.03 12.46 -27.09
C VAL A 40 6.53 11.56 -28.21
N ASN A 41 6.62 12.00 -29.47
CA ASN A 41 6.35 11.24 -30.70
C ASN A 41 6.30 9.70 -30.51
N ALA A 42 5.08 9.16 -30.34
CA ALA A 42 4.85 7.70 -30.30
C ALA A 42 5.12 7.03 -31.66
N LYS A 43 5.27 7.82 -32.74
CA LYS A 43 5.66 7.35 -34.06
C LYS A 43 7.16 7.02 -34.05
N GLY A 44 7.48 5.73 -33.89
CA GLY A 44 8.84 5.19 -34.08
C GLY A 44 9.53 4.61 -32.85
N ARG A 45 8.87 4.57 -31.68
CA ARG A 45 9.43 3.84 -30.53
C ARG A 45 9.24 2.33 -30.70
N PRO A 46 10.29 1.51 -30.50
CA PRO A 46 10.14 0.06 -30.53
C PRO A 46 9.06 -0.37 -29.52
N LYS A 47 8.23 -1.35 -29.91
CA LYS A 47 7.27 -1.94 -28.97
C LYS A 47 8.04 -2.48 -27.76
N PRO A 48 7.58 -2.24 -26.52
CA PRO A 48 8.19 -2.82 -25.33
C PRO A 48 8.31 -4.34 -25.49
N ASP A 49 9.53 -4.87 -25.36
CA ASP A 49 9.75 -6.31 -25.39
C ASP A 49 9.41 -6.90 -24.02
N LEU A 50 8.27 -7.59 -23.95
CA LEU A 50 7.79 -8.23 -22.73
C LEU A 50 8.80 -9.23 -22.17
N LYS A 51 9.57 -9.92 -23.01
CA LYS A 51 10.58 -10.89 -22.58
C LYS A 51 11.70 -10.18 -21.83
N VAL A 52 12.14 -9.02 -22.30
CA VAL A 52 13.18 -8.21 -21.64
C VAL A 52 12.68 -7.71 -20.30
N ILE A 53 11.43 -7.26 -20.22
CA ILE A 53 10.81 -6.81 -18.96
C ILE A 53 10.72 -7.96 -17.96
N MET A 54 10.24 -9.13 -18.40
CA MET A 54 10.09 -10.31 -17.55
C MET A 54 11.40 -11.02 -17.21
N THR A 55 12.52 -10.64 -17.81
CA THR A 55 13.86 -11.16 -17.45
C THR A 55 14.64 -10.16 -16.58
N ASP A 56 14.08 -8.98 -16.30
CA ASP A 56 14.75 -7.95 -15.53
C ASP A 56 14.74 -8.27 -14.03
N ALA A 57 15.83 -8.87 -13.55
CA ALA A 57 15.98 -9.33 -12.16
C ALA A 57 15.56 -8.30 -11.08
N PRO A 58 16.04 -7.04 -11.05
CA PRO A 58 15.62 -6.07 -10.03
C PRO A 58 14.12 -5.75 -10.11
N TYR A 59 13.51 -5.83 -11.30
CA TYR A 59 12.07 -5.62 -11.47
C TYR A 59 11.26 -6.80 -10.92
N LEU A 60 11.63 -8.04 -11.25
CA LEU A 60 10.96 -9.23 -10.71
C LEU A 60 11.09 -9.33 -9.19
N ILE A 61 12.27 -9.04 -8.64
CA ILE A 61 12.50 -9.05 -7.19
C ILE A 61 11.66 -7.96 -6.51
N THR A 62 11.52 -6.79 -7.13
CA THR A 62 10.65 -5.72 -6.61
C THR A 62 9.19 -6.13 -6.65
N ILE A 63 8.72 -6.78 -7.72
CA ILE A 63 7.36 -7.35 -7.77
C ILE A 63 7.17 -8.35 -6.63
N LEU A 64 8.12 -9.26 -6.43
CA LEU A 64 8.05 -10.24 -5.34
C LEU A 64 8.03 -9.56 -3.96
N ALA A 65 8.85 -8.53 -3.76
CA ALA A 65 8.88 -7.73 -2.54
C ALA A 65 7.51 -7.10 -2.24
N VAL A 66 6.91 -6.44 -3.24
CA VAL A 66 5.59 -5.80 -3.11
C VAL A 66 4.52 -6.86 -2.92
N PHE A 67 4.55 -7.97 -3.66
CA PHE A 67 3.63 -9.09 -3.54
C PHE A 67 3.57 -9.66 -2.11
N VAL A 68 4.73 -9.97 -1.53
CA VAL A 68 4.83 -10.52 -0.18
C VAL A 68 4.46 -9.47 0.87
N THR A 69 4.87 -8.20 0.68
CA THR A 69 4.45 -7.11 1.59
C THR A 69 2.92 -6.95 1.59
N ASN A 70 2.28 -7.12 0.43
CA ASN A 70 0.82 -7.02 0.30
C ASN A 70 0.06 -8.11 1.07
N TRP A 71 0.72 -9.21 1.46
CA TRP A 71 0.09 -10.23 2.31
C TRP A 71 -0.24 -9.70 3.71
N GLY A 72 0.62 -8.84 4.26
CA GLY A 72 0.46 -8.29 5.60
C GLY A 72 -0.14 -6.89 5.65
N VAL A 73 0.01 -6.07 4.59
CA VAL A 73 -0.27 -4.63 4.67
C VAL A 73 -1.71 -4.32 5.06
N PHE A 74 -2.64 -5.19 4.66
CA PHE A 74 -4.07 -5.02 4.90
C PHE A 74 -4.54 -5.52 6.27
N PHE A 75 -3.72 -6.24 7.03
CA PHE A 75 -4.11 -6.75 8.35
C PHE A 75 -4.60 -5.61 9.28
N PRO A 76 -3.86 -4.50 9.47
CA PRO A 76 -4.36 -3.40 10.29
C PRO A 76 -5.56 -2.67 9.67
N TYR A 77 -5.69 -2.63 8.34
CA TYR A 77 -6.85 -1.99 7.70
C TYR A 77 -8.15 -2.71 7.98
N PHE A 78 -8.14 -4.05 8.01
CA PHE A 78 -9.34 -4.84 8.26
C PHE A 78 -9.61 -5.08 9.74
N TYR A 79 -8.57 -5.35 10.52
CA TYR A 79 -8.74 -5.88 11.86
C TYR A 79 -8.46 -4.88 12.99
N LEU A 80 -7.88 -3.69 12.73
CA LEU A 80 -7.57 -2.73 13.79
C LEU A 80 -8.81 -2.26 14.56
N GLN A 81 -9.93 -2.04 13.86
CA GLN A 81 -11.19 -1.66 14.51
C GLN A 81 -11.70 -2.78 15.43
N LEU A 82 -11.65 -4.03 14.98
CA LEU A 82 -12.08 -5.18 15.76
C LEU A 82 -11.14 -5.42 16.96
N TYR A 83 -9.84 -5.31 16.73
CA TYR A 83 -8.81 -5.40 17.77
C TYR A 83 -9.05 -4.37 18.86
N ALA A 84 -9.26 -3.10 18.49
CA ALA A 84 -9.52 -2.01 19.42
C ALA A 84 -10.80 -2.26 20.25
N PHE A 85 -11.87 -2.68 19.59
CA PHE A 85 -13.14 -3.00 20.26
C PHE A 85 -12.98 -4.12 21.30
N LEU A 86 -12.30 -5.22 20.95
CA LEU A 86 -12.07 -6.32 21.89
C LEU A 86 -11.12 -5.98 23.05
N HIS A 87 -10.28 -4.96 22.89
CA HIS A 87 -9.39 -4.46 23.94
C HIS A 87 -10.01 -3.31 24.76
N GLY A 88 -11.34 -3.17 24.74
CA GLY A 88 -12.08 -2.27 25.62
C GLY A 88 -12.17 -0.82 25.13
N VAL A 89 -11.83 -0.53 23.87
CA VAL A 89 -12.05 0.80 23.27
C VAL A 89 -13.54 1.00 22.99
N ASN A 90 -14.07 2.17 23.35
CA ASN A 90 -15.45 2.55 23.05
C ASN A 90 -15.76 2.38 21.54
N GLN A 91 -16.93 1.86 21.21
CA GLN A 91 -17.38 1.55 19.84
C GLN A 91 -17.26 2.75 18.90
N THR A 92 -17.55 3.96 19.39
CA THR A 92 -17.41 5.20 18.62
C THR A 92 -15.95 5.45 18.25
N THR A 93 -15.03 5.38 19.21
CA THR A 93 -13.60 5.58 18.97
C THR A 93 -13.03 4.50 18.05
N ALA A 94 -13.41 3.24 18.27
CA ALA A 94 -12.99 2.12 17.41
C ALA A 94 -13.45 2.32 15.96
N PHE A 95 -14.68 2.83 15.74
CA PHE A 95 -15.20 3.15 14.41
C PHE A 95 -14.41 4.25 13.70
N TYR A 96 -13.97 5.28 14.43
CA TYR A 96 -13.18 6.36 13.85
C TYR A 96 -11.70 6.02 13.63
N LEU A 97 -11.16 4.93 14.20
CA LEU A 97 -9.75 4.54 14.01
C LEU A 97 -9.38 4.35 12.55
N ILE A 98 -10.24 3.71 11.74
CA ILE A 98 -9.96 3.52 10.31
C ILE A 98 -9.98 4.87 9.58
N SER A 99 -10.85 5.79 9.99
CA SER A 99 -10.87 7.15 9.45
C SER A 99 -9.58 7.91 9.80
N VAL A 100 -9.11 7.81 11.05
CA VAL A 100 -7.84 8.40 11.50
C VAL A 100 -6.65 7.79 10.74
N LEU A 101 -6.64 6.48 10.56
CA LEU A 101 -5.61 5.77 9.80
C LEU A 101 -5.56 6.24 8.34
N ASN A 102 -6.71 6.37 7.67
CA ASN A 102 -6.74 6.86 6.29
C ASN A 102 -6.38 8.35 6.19
N ALA A 103 -6.82 9.18 7.14
CA ALA A 103 -6.51 10.61 7.18
C ALA A 103 -5.01 10.86 7.41
N SER A 104 -4.38 10.14 8.34
CA SER A 104 -2.94 10.20 8.59
C SER A 104 -2.11 9.67 7.40
N GLY A 105 -2.68 8.81 6.58
CA GLY A 105 -2.06 8.39 5.32
C GLY A 105 -2.04 9.46 4.22
N ILE A 106 -2.74 10.59 4.37
CA ILE A 106 -2.64 11.70 3.41
C ILE A 106 -1.25 12.34 3.46
N PRO A 107 -0.76 12.86 4.60
CA PRO A 107 0.61 13.39 4.68
C PRO A 107 1.65 12.31 4.40
N GLY A 108 1.37 11.05 4.76
CA GLY A 108 2.20 9.89 4.42
C GLY A 108 2.40 9.65 2.92
N ARG A 109 1.44 10.07 2.08
CA ARG A 109 1.55 9.98 0.62
C ARG A 109 2.27 11.18 -0.01
N ILE A 110 2.43 12.27 0.73
CA ILE A 110 2.99 13.52 0.20
C ILE A 110 4.45 13.66 0.66
N ILE A 111 4.69 13.67 1.97
CA ILE A 111 6.00 14.00 2.55
C ILE A 111 7.09 13.01 2.11
N PRO A 112 6.90 11.68 2.23
CA PRO A 112 7.90 10.70 1.82
C PRO A 112 8.15 10.71 0.31
N ASN A 113 7.14 11.00 -0.51
CA ASN A 113 7.33 11.14 -1.96
C ASN A 113 8.19 12.36 -2.32
N LEU A 114 7.98 13.50 -1.67
CA LEU A 114 8.85 14.68 -1.86
C LEU A 114 10.31 14.38 -1.49
N ILE A 115 10.53 13.51 -0.49
CA ILE A 115 11.86 13.04 -0.11
C ILE A 115 12.39 12.05 -1.17
N ALA A 116 11.54 11.14 -1.65
CA ALA A 116 11.88 10.15 -2.68
C ALA A 116 12.36 10.81 -3.98
N ASP A 117 11.80 11.97 -4.34
CA ASP A 117 12.25 12.75 -5.49
C ASP A 117 13.71 13.22 -5.38
N ARG A 118 14.25 13.35 -4.15
CA ARG A 118 15.63 13.81 -3.90
C ARG A 118 16.62 12.67 -3.71
N ILE A 119 16.23 11.63 -2.97
CA ILE A 119 17.14 10.56 -2.56
C ILE A 119 16.84 9.21 -3.23
N GLY A 120 15.75 9.06 -3.96
CA GLY A 120 15.34 7.82 -4.61
C GLY A 120 14.18 7.11 -3.88
N PRO A 121 13.23 6.53 -4.61
CA PRO A 121 12.07 5.82 -4.06
C PRO A 121 12.44 4.58 -3.24
N PHE A 122 13.45 3.78 -3.60
CA PHE A 122 13.83 2.60 -2.81
C PHE A 122 14.46 3.00 -1.48
N ASN A 123 15.26 4.07 -1.45
CA ASN A 123 15.83 4.63 -0.23
C ASN A 123 14.79 5.11 0.79
N VAL A 124 13.61 5.53 0.34
CA VAL A 124 12.50 5.93 1.23
C VAL A 124 11.58 4.76 1.53
N ALA A 125 11.32 3.89 0.55
CA ALA A 125 10.42 2.74 0.73
C ALA A 125 10.93 1.79 1.82
N VAL A 126 12.22 1.44 1.82
CA VAL A 126 12.82 0.52 2.80
C VAL A 126 12.59 0.95 4.26
N PRO A 127 12.96 2.17 4.69
CA PRO A 127 12.71 2.61 6.07
C PRO A 127 11.21 2.71 6.37
N CYS A 128 10.36 3.14 5.44
CA CYS A 128 8.91 3.19 5.66
C CYS A 128 8.30 1.79 5.91
N ILE A 129 8.72 0.78 5.15
CA ILE A 129 8.28 -0.61 5.36
C ILE A 129 8.84 -1.16 6.68
N LEU A 130 10.10 -0.88 7.01
CA LEU A 130 10.71 -1.28 8.30
C LEU A 130 9.98 -0.68 9.50
N ILE A 131 9.65 0.61 9.47
CA ILE A 131 8.91 1.27 10.54
C ILE A 131 7.49 0.69 10.62
N SER A 132 6.83 0.47 9.48
CA SER A 132 5.51 -0.17 9.45
C SER A 132 5.54 -1.59 10.05
N ASN A 133 6.59 -2.35 9.77
CA ASN A 133 6.83 -3.67 10.33
C ASN A 133 7.01 -3.61 11.87
N ALA A 134 7.85 -2.70 12.35
CA ALA A 134 8.05 -2.49 13.79
C ALA A 134 6.75 -2.10 14.50
N LEU A 135 5.93 -1.25 13.86
CA LEU A 135 4.60 -0.91 14.36
C LEU A 135 3.69 -2.14 14.41
N ILE A 136 3.70 -3.00 13.40
CA ILE A 136 2.93 -4.25 13.42
C ILE A 136 3.31 -5.10 14.63
N TYR A 137 4.61 -5.27 14.91
CA TYR A 137 5.06 -5.98 16.11
C TYR A 137 4.69 -5.24 17.41
N ALA A 138 4.62 -3.90 17.40
CA ALA A 138 4.19 -3.13 18.56
C ALA A 138 2.76 -3.48 19.01
N LEU A 139 1.88 -3.98 18.12
CA LEU A 139 0.54 -4.47 18.49
C LEU A 139 0.55 -5.58 19.55
N PHE A 140 1.65 -6.32 19.73
CA PHE A 140 1.76 -7.28 20.83
C PHE A 140 1.71 -6.63 22.22
N GLY A 141 2.18 -5.39 22.35
CA GLY A 141 2.31 -4.68 23.62
C GLY A 141 1.26 -3.60 23.86
N ILE A 142 0.41 -3.30 22.87
CA ILE A 142 -0.57 -2.22 22.94
C ILE A 142 -1.74 -2.64 23.84
N LYS A 143 -1.91 -1.91 24.95
CA LYS A 143 -3.00 -2.16 25.92
C LYS A 143 -3.89 -0.94 26.18
N SER A 144 -3.47 0.25 25.72
CA SER A 144 -4.18 1.50 26.00
C SER A 144 -4.86 2.09 24.76
N VAL A 145 -5.97 2.80 24.97
CA VAL A 145 -6.70 3.50 23.90
C VAL A 145 -5.79 4.50 23.19
N ALA A 146 -5.02 5.29 23.94
CA ALA A 146 -4.08 6.27 23.39
C ALA A 146 -3.03 5.61 22.49
N SER A 147 -2.44 4.48 22.91
CA SER A 147 -1.47 3.75 22.10
C SER A 147 -2.05 3.20 20.79
N ILE A 148 -3.32 2.80 20.77
CA ILE A 148 -4.00 2.34 19.55
C ILE A 148 -4.20 3.49 18.56
N ILE A 149 -4.57 4.67 19.07
CA ILE A 149 -4.73 5.87 18.23
C ILE A 149 -3.39 6.29 17.64
N VAL A 150 -2.34 6.34 18.45
CA VAL A 150 -0.98 6.65 17.99
C VAL A 150 -0.51 5.63 16.95
N PHE A 151 -0.76 4.34 17.18
CA PHE A 151 -0.49 3.30 16.20
C PHE A 151 -1.24 3.56 14.88
N ALA A 152 -2.53 3.89 14.93
CA ALA A 152 -3.32 4.17 13.72
C ALA A 152 -2.75 5.34 12.91
N ILE A 153 -2.30 6.40 13.59
CA ILE A 153 -1.69 7.58 12.96
C ILE A 153 -0.35 7.24 12.32
N LEU A 154 0.55 6.61 13.08
CA LEU A 154 1.89 6.28 12.60
C LEU A 154 1.82 5.24 11.48
N TYR A 155 1.05 4.17 11.68
CA TYR A 155 0.87 3.13 10.68
C TYR A 155 0.25 3.71 9.41
N GLY A 156 -0.81 4.53 9.53
CA GLY A 156 -1.45 5.17 8.39
C GLY A 156 -0.49 6.07 7.60
N PHE A 157 0.37 6.83 8.28
CA PHE A 157 1.41 7.64 7.65
C PHE A 157 2.40 6.79 6.85
N PHE A 158 3.05 5.80 7.48
CA PHE A 158 4.08 5.00 6.82
C PHE A 158 3.51 4.04 5.78
N SER A 159 2.34 3.43 6.02
CA SER A 159 1.67 2.58 5.03
C SER A 159 1.16 3.38 3.83
N GLY A 160 0.70 4.61 4.05
CA GLY A 160 0.35 5.55 2.99
C GLY A 160 1.54 5.81 2.05
N ALA A 161 2.72 5.99 2.62
CA ALA A 161 3.98 6.18 1.88
C ALA A 161 4.31 4.99 0.99
N ILE A 162 4.12 3.76 1.48
CA ILE A 162 4.40 2.52 0.73
C ILE A 162 3.57 2.49 -0.55
N PHE A 163 2.26 2.75 -0.46
CA PHE A 163 1.38 2.72 -1.63
C PHE A 163 1.74 3.79 -2.67
N SER A 164 2.15 4.97 -2.22
CA SER A 164 2.45 6.07 -3.13
C SER A 164 3.85 6.01 -3.74
N ILE A 165 4.83 5.43 -3.04
CA ILE A 165 6.21 5.24 -3.52
C ILE A 165 6.34 4.02 -4.44
N THR A 166 5.44 3.04 -4.32
CA THR A 166 5.42 1.83 -5.18
C THR A 166 5.42 2.22 -6.66
N ALA A 167 4.68 3.25 -7.02
CA ALA A 167 4.60 3.71 -8.40
C ALA A 167 5.92 4.31 -8.95
N PRO A 168 6.52 5.33 -8.33
CA PRO A 168 7.82 5.83 -8.75
C PRO A 168 8.92 4.77 -8.67
N ALA A 169 8.86 3.80 -7.75
CA ALA A 169 9.81 2.68 -7.69
C ALA A 169 9.78 1.82 -8.97
N PHE A 170 8.59 1.47 -9.48
CA PHE A 170 8.46 0.74 -10.75
C PHE A 170 8.81 1.60 -11.96
N ALA A 171 8.49 2.89 -11.94
CA ALA A 171 8.90 3.82 -12.97
C ALA A 171 10.43 3.91 -13.05
N GLU A 172 11.13 3.93 -11.91
CA GLU A 172 12.59 4.02 -11.85
C GLU A 172 13.31 2.76 -12.41
N LEU A 173 12.67 1.60 -12.31
CA LEU A 173 13.15 0.35 -12.90
C LEU A 173 12.99 0.32 -14.42
N SER A 174 12.12 1.18 -14.97
CA SER A 174 11.84 1.25 -16.41
C SER A 174 13.03 1.85 -17.17
N ARG A 175 13.39 1.24 -18.30
CA ARG A 175 14.49 1.72 -19.15
C ARG A 175 14.04 2.84 -20.09
N ASP A 176 12.79 2.76 -20.54
CA ASP A 176 12.17 3.73 -21.43
C ASP A 176 10.78 4.13 -20.87
N PRO A 177 10.38 5.42 -20.98
CA PRO A 177 9.04 5.88 -20.59
C PRO A 177 7.87 5.10 -21.24
N SER A 178 8.08 4.51 -22.42
CA SER A 178 7.09 3.67 -23.12
C SER A 178 6.82 2.33 -22.43
N GLU A 179 7.76 1.81 -21.64
CA GLU A 179 7.58 0.55 -20.91
C GLU A 179 6.86 0.73 -19.57
N VAL A 180 6.81 1.98 -19.07
CA VAL A 180 6.32 2.31 -17.72
C VAL A 180 4.91 1.76 -17.52
N GLY A 181 4.00 2.01 -18.45
CA GLY A 181 2.61 1.53 -18.35
C GLY A 181 2.47 0.01 -18.29
N ILE A 182 3.25 -0.73 -19.09
CA ILE A 182 3.21 -2.21 -19.10
C ILE A 182 3.80 -2.76 -17.80
N ARG A 183 4.93 -2.20 -17.33
CA ARG A 183 5.55 -2.58 -16.05
C ARG A 183 4.59 -2.32 -14.90
N PHE A 184 3.91 -1.19 -14.89
CA PHE A 184 2.86 -0.89 -13.92
C PHE A 184 1.74 -1.92 -13.93
N GLY A 185 1.20 -2.23 -15.12
CA GLY A 185 0.10 -3.19 -15.27
C GLY A 185 0.47 -4.57 -14.72
N ILE A 186 1.63 -5.10 -15.12
CA ILE A 186 2.11 -6.42 -14.66
C ILE A 186 2.36 -6.42 -13.15
N ALA A 187 3.05 -5.40 -12.64
CA ALA A 187 3.40 -5.31 -11.24
C ALA A 187 2.17 -5.21 -10.34
N PHE A 188 1.21 -4.35 -10.68
CA PHE A 188 -0.03 -4.21 -9.91
C PHE A 188 -0.93 -5.44 -10.03
N PHE A 189 -0.99 -6.07 -11.21
CA PHE A 189 -1.76 -7.31 -11.39
C PHE A 189 -1.23 -8.42 -10.47
N LEU A 190 0.08 -8.66 -10.47
CA LEU A 190 0.69 -9.66 -9.59
C LEU A 190 0.54 -9.28 -8.12
N SER A 191 0.77 -8.01 -7.77
CA SER A 191 0.63 -7.54 -6.39
C SER A 191 -0.80 -7.66 -5.86
N ALA A 192 -1.81 -7.51 -6.72
CA ALA A 192 -3.22 -7.68 -6.36
C ALA A 192 -3.54 -9.12 -5.94
N LEU A 193 -2.92 -10.13 -6.56
CA LEU A 193 -3.03 -11.53 -6.13
C LEU A 193 -2.49 -11.70 -4.71
N GLY A 194 -1.41 -10.99 -4.36
CA GLY A 194 -0.87 -10.99 -3.01
C GLY A 194 -1.86 -10.43 -1.98
N ALA A 195 -2.49 -9.29 -2.27
CA ALA A 195 -3.53 -8.72 -1.41
C ALA A 195 -4.74 -9.66 -1.24
N LEU A 196 -5.14 -10.31 -2.34
CA LEU A 196 -6.25 -11.25 -2.37
C LEU A 196 -5.99 -12.47 -1.50
N ILE A 197 -4.77 -13.02 -1.51
CA ILE A 197 -4.39 -14.19 -0.71
C ILE A 197 -4.15 -13.81 0.76
N GLY A 198 -3.52 -12.66 1.01
CA GLY A 198 -3.13 -12.22 2.36
C GLY A 198 -4.30 -12.06 3.31
N THR A 199 -5.41 -11.48 2.84
CA THR A 199 -6.56 -11.16 3.70
C THR A 199 -7.27 -12.43 4.21
N PRO A 200 -7.65 -13.42 3.37
CA PRO A 200 -8.21 -14.69 3.82
C PRO A 200 -7.25 -15.49 4.70
N VAL A 201 -5.95 -15.54 4.38
CA VAL A 201 -4.95 -16.24 5.21
C VAL A 201 -4.89 -15.62 6.60
N THR A 202 -4.85 -14.30 6.69
CA THR A 202 -4.87 -13.58 7.96
C THR A 202 -6.15 -13.87 8.76
N GLY A 203 -7.30 -13.90 8.09
CA GLY A 203 -8.58 -14.28 8.73
C GLY A 203 -8.60 -15.72 9.23
N ALA A 204 -8.08 -16.67 8.45
CA ALA A 204 -7.96 -18.07 8.86
C ALA A 204 -7.01 -18.25 10.05
N LEU A 205 -5.90 -17.50 10.08
CA LEU A 205 -4.95 -17.51 11.20
C LEU A 205 -5.54 -16.91 12.48
N LEU A 206 -6.40 -15.89 12.34
CA LEU A 206 -7.11 -15.28 13.46
C LEU A 206 -8.12 -16.26 14.07
N GLY A 207 -8.85 -16.99 13.22
CA GLY A 207 -9.79 -18.04 13.62
C GLY A 207 -10.94 -17.55 14.50
N HIS A 208 -11.74 -18.49 15.03
CA HIS A 208 -12.91 -18.16 15.86
C HIS A 208 -12.55 -17.59 17.25
N HIS A 209 -11.35 -17.89 17.75
CA HIS A 209 -10.89 -17.45 19.07
C HIS A 209 -10.09 -16.13 19.03
N PHE A 210 -10.00 -15.47 17.88
CA PHE A 210 -9.25 -14.23 17.69
C PHE A 210 -7.79 -14.32 18.19
N ASN A 211 -7.04 -15.31 17.70
CA ASN A 211 -5.63 -15.45 18.03
C ASN A 211 -4.78 -14.41 17.28
N TRP A 212 -4.72 -13.21 17.85
CA TRP A 212 -4.01 -12.06 17.32
C TRP A 212 -2.53 -12.33 17.06
N ASN A 213 -1.90 -13.18 17.88
CA ASN A 213 -0.47 -13.46 17.78
C ASN A 213 -0.09 -14.08 16.43
N ARG A 214 -0.92 -14.99 15.90
CA ARG A 214 -0.69 -15.63 14.60
C ARG A 214 -0.80 -14.63 13.46
N ALA A 215 -1.83 -13.79 13.49
CA ALA A 215 -2.09 -12.78 12.47
C ALA A 215 -1.00 -11.69 12.46
N ILE A 216 -0.62 -11.18 13.64
CA ILE A 216 0.46 -10.20 13.78
C ILE A 216 1.79 -10.78 13.30
N THR A 217 2.12 -12.02 13.70
CA THR A 217 3.37 -12.68 13.27
C THR A 217 3.41 -12.88 11.76
N PHE A 218 2.31 -13.36 11.16
CA PHE A 218 2.23 -13.53 9.70
C PHE A 218 2.42 -12.21 8.96
N SER A 219 1.74 -11.16 9.41
CA SER A 219 1.88 -9.82 8.83
C SER A 219 3.33 -9.30 8.98
N GLY A 220 3.92 -9.40 10.17
CA GLY A 220 5.29 -8.94 10.41
C GLY A 220 6.36 -9.72 9.64
N VAL A 221 6.23 -11.03 9.54
CA VAL A 221 7.14 -11.87 8.73
C VAL A 221 7.02 -11.51 7.24
N SER A 222 5.80 -11.28 6.76
CA SER A 222 5.55 -10.86 5.37
C SER A 222 6.21 -9.51 5.06
N PHE A 223 6.10 -8.53 5.96
CA PHE A 223 6.82 -7.25 5.82
C PHE A 223 8.34 -7.44 5.88
N SER A 224 8.84 -8.26 6.79
CA SER A 224 10.28 -8.53 6.94
C SER A 224 10.86 -9.16 5.67
N ALA A 225 10.16 -10.14 5.09
CA ALA A 225 10.52 -10.75 3.82
C ALA A 225 10.45 -9.73 2.67
N GLY A 226 9.42 -8.89 2.65
CA GLY A 226 9.29 -7.79 1.70
C GLY A 226 10.46 -6.81 1.74
N VAL A 227 10.90 -6.40 2.94
CA VAL A 227 12.09 -5.55 3.13
C VAL A 227 13.33 -6.24 2.61
N LEU A 228 13.54 -7.52 2.93
CA LEU A 228 14.71 -8.26 2.48
C LEU A 228 14.79 -8.28 0.94
N PHE A 229 13.69 -8.63 0.26
CA PHE A 229 13.64 -8.60 -1.19
C PHE A 229 13.84 -7.19 -1.76
N LEU A 230 13.25 -6.17 -1.13
CA LEU A 230 13.39 -4.79 -1.60
C LEU A 230 14.82 -4.26 -1.44
N VAL A 231 15.50 -4.61 -0.34
CA VAL A 231 16.93 -4.29 -0.13
C VAL A 231 17.79 -4.97 -1.17
N VAL A 232 17.54 -6.25 -1.48
CA VAL A 232 18.25 -6.96 -2.55
C VAL A 232 18.02 -6.29 -3.91
N ALA A 233 16.77 -5.95 -4.25
CA ALA A 233 16.44 -5.23 -5.48
C ALA A 233 17.16 -3.87 -5.56
N ARG A 234 17.15 -3.10 -4.47
CA ARG A 234 17.87 -1.82 -4.34
C ARG A 234 19.37 -2.00 -4.55
N GLN A 235 20.00 -3.00 -3.94
CA GLN A 235 21.44 -3.23 -4.09
C GLN A 235 21.82 -3.58 -5.54
N ILE A 236 21.02 -4.42 -6.21
CA ILE A 236 21.22 -4.77 -7.62
C ILE A 236 21.05 -3.51 -8.49
N LEU A 237 20.02 -2.70 -8.22
CA LEU A 237 19.75 -1.48 -8.98
C LEU A 237 20.83 -0.41 -8.76
N SER A 238 21.30 -0.24 -7.52
CA SER A 238 22.38 0.68 -7.17
C SER A 238 23.68 0.34 -7.90
N LYS A 239 24.03 -0.97 -7.94
CA LYS A 239 25.18 -1.46 -8.71
C LYS A 239 25.00 -1.23 -10.21
N ARG A 240 23.80 -1.45 -10.74
CA ARG A 240 23.49 -1.23 -12.17
C ARG A 240 23.61 0.25 -12.56
N LYS A 241 23.14 1.17 -11.71
CA LYS A 241 23.15 2.62 -11.97
C LYS A 241 24.44 3.32 -11.52
N ASN A 242 25.34 2.59 -10.84
CA ASN A 242 26.51 3.13 -10.16
C ASN A 242 26.18 4.38 -9.30
N SER A 243 25.00 4.36 -8.67
CA SER A 243 24.43 5.49 -7.93
C SER A 243 23.75 4.99 -6.66
N GLN A 244 23.89 5.76 -5.58
CA GLN A 244 23.18 5.51 -4.33
C GLN A 244 21.79 6.16 -4.32
N ARG A 245 21.45 6.99 -5.32
CA ARG A 245 20.12 7.61 -5.48
C ARG A 245 19.20 6.67 -6.26
N VAL A 246 18.76 5.62 -5.57
CA VAL A 246 17.81 4.59 -6.00
C VAL A 246 16.82 4.35 -4.89
#